data_AF-A0A142CLZ9-F1
#
_entry.id   AF-A0A142CLZ9-F1
#
_cell.length_a   1.000
_cell.length_b   1.000
_cell.length_c   1.000
_cell.angle_alpha   90.00
_cell.angle_beta   90.00
_cell.angle_gamma   90.00
#
_symmetry.space_group_name_H-M   'P 1'
#
loop_
_entity.id
_entity.type
_entity.pdbx_description
1 polymer ?
#
loop_
_entity_poly.entity_id
_entity_poly.type
_entity_poly.pdbx_seq_one_letter_code
_entity_poly.pdbx_strand_id
1 'polypeptide(L)'
;MCKAQKLRVPARNTVALRIASLDPRKVIRRREGQDAARDLQGVGGEPPAVTAPLEQVQIDHTVIDLIVVDDRDRQPIGRPYLTLAIDVFTRCVLGMVVTLEAPSAPIYCSQR
;
A
#
# COMPACT_ATOMS: atom_id res chain seq x y z
N MET A 1 30.41 16.49 21.59
CA MET A 1 31.24 15.30 21.32
C MET A 1 32.49 15.57 20.49
N CYS A 2 32.43 16.04 19.23
CA CYS A 2 33.65 16.22 18.39
C CYS A 2 34.70 17.18 18.97
N LYS A 3 34.31 18.32 19.57
CA LYS A 3 35.24 19.24 20.23
C LYS A 3 35.95 18.61 21.44
N ALA A 4 35.24 17.78 22.20
CA ALA A 4 35.82 17.05 23.34
C ALA A 4 36.82 15.97 22.89
N GLN A 5 36.66 15.46 21.66
CA GLN A 5 37.55 14.46 21.06
C GLN A 5 38.58 15.06 20.08
N LYS A 6 38.70 16.40 20.02
CA LYS A 6 39.60 17.12 19.08
C LYS A 6 39.41 16.75 17.60
N LEU A 7 38.19 16.37 17.20
CA LEU A 7 37.86 16.03 15.82
C LEU A 7 37.32 17.24 15.06
N ARG A 8 37.64 17.34 13.76
CA ARG A 8 37.09 18.37 12.87
C ARG A 8 35.58 18.20 12.75
N VAL A 9 34.84 19.26 13.11
CA VAL A 9 33.37 19.25 13.06
C VAL A 9 32.91 19.32 11.59
N PRO A 10 32.07 18.40 11.12
CA PRO A 10 31.54 18.48 9.76
C PRO A 10 30.57 19.66 9.61
N ALA A 11 30.44 20.18 8.38
CA ALA A 11 29.41 21.17 8.08
C ALA A 11 28.01 20.55 8.23
N ARG A 12 27.02 21.37 8.58
CA ARG A 12 25.62 20.92 8.76
C ARG A 12 25.09 20.17 7.54
N ASN A 13 25.41 20.67 6.33
CA ASN A 13 25.00 20.02 5.08
C ASN A 13 25.62 18.62 4.92
N THR A 14 26.88 18.43 5.30
CA THR A 14 27.54 17.11 5.29
C THR A 14 26.82 16.11 6.20
N VAL A 15 26.31 16.56 7.35
CA VAL A 15 25.52 15.72 8.26
C VAL A 15 24.16 15.41 7.64
N ALA A 16 23.47 16.40 7.08
CA ALA A 16 22.17 16.21 6.45
C ALA A 16 22.22 15.23 5.26
N LEU A 17 23.23 15.36 4.39
CA LEU A 17 23.46 14.43 3.27
C LEU A 17 23.73 13.01 3.75
N ARG A 18 24.53 12.84 4.80
CA ARG A 18 24.79 11.52 5.40
C ARG A 18 23.55 10.88 6.01
N ILE A 19 22.67 11.68 6.62
CA ILE A 19 21.38 11.21 7.14
C ILE A 19 20.47 10.79 5.98
N ALA A 20 20.40 11.60 4.92
CA ALA A 20 19.60 11.30 3.74
C ALA A 20 20.10 10.06 2.98
N SER A 21 21.40 9.75 3.03
CA SER A 21 21.98 8.56 2.41
C SER A 21 21.86 7.29 3.26
N LEU A 22 21.23 7.34 4.44
CA LEU A 22 21.01 6.15 5.24
C LEU A 22 19.98 5.24 4.58
N ASP A 23 20.22 3.93 4.65
CA ASP A 23 19.26 2.92 4.23
C ASP A 23 17.91 3.10 4.96
N PRO A 24 16.81 3.40 4.25
CA PRO A 24 15.50 3.64 4.84
C PRO A 24 15.02 2.49 5.74
N ARG A 25 15.36 1.25 5.39
CA ARG A 25 15.00 0.07 6.19
C ARG A 25 15.68 0.09 7.56
N LYS A 26 16.98 0.42 7.60
CA LYS A 26 17.71 0.53 8.88
C LYS A 26 17.22 1.70 9.72
N VAL A 27 16.82 2.80 9.07
CA VAL A 27 16.28 3.98 9.74
C VAL A 27 14.94 3.68 10.40
N ILE A 28 13.97 3.15 9.65
CA ILE A 28 12.63 2.82 10.17
C ILE A 28 12.72 1.70 11.21
N ARG A 29 13.52 0.66 10.95
CA ARG A 29 13.73 -0.42 11.94
C ARG A 29 14.24 0.10 13.29
N ARG A 30 15.14 1.10 13.27
CA ARG A 30 15.70 1.68 14.50
C ARG A 30 14.78 2.71 15.15
N ARG A 31 13.88 3.36 14.40
CA ARG A 31 12.99 4.42 14.91
C ARG A 31 11.65 3.88 15.38
N GLU A 32 11.06 2.98 14.61
CA GLU A 32 9.67 2.55 14.72
C GLU A 32 9.54 1.04 15.00
N GLY A 33 10.66 0.32 14.99
CA GLY A 33 10.73 -1.10 15.32
C GLY A 33 10.71 -2.01 14.10
N GLN A 34 10.81 -3.31 14.37
CA GLN A 34 10.95 -4.32 13.32
C GLN A 34 9.70 -4.43 12.44
N ASP A 35 8.51 -4.21 13.01
CA ASP A 35 7.24 -4.38 12.32
C ASP A 35 7.01 -3.28 11.28
N ALA A 36 7.23 -2.01 11.64
CA ALA A 36 7.17 -0.89 10.71
C ALA A 36 8.18 -1.01 9.56
N ALA A 37 9.31 -1.70 9.77
CA ALA A 37 10.30 -1.95 8.72
C ALA A 37 9.89 -3.07 7.75
N ARG A 38 8.94 -3.94 8.12
CA ARG A 38 8.44 -5.02 7.25
C ARG A 38 7.65 -4.48 6.07
N ASP A 39 6.95 -3.36 6.23
CA ASP A 39 6.18 -2.74 5.14
C ASP A 39 7.08 -2.25 3.99
N LEU A 40 8.35 -1.94 4.27
CA LEU A 40 9.38 -1.63 3.27
C LEU A 40 10.08 -2.87 2.70
N GLN A 41 9.79 -4.02 3.27
CA GLN A 41 10.34 -5.31 2.88
C GLN A 41 9.26 -6.00 2.04
N GLY A 42 9.15 -5.58 0.78
CA GLY A 42 8.32 -6.28 -0.21
C GLY A 42 8.54 -7.78 -0.07
N VAL A 43 7.47 -8.50 0.27
CA VAL A 43 7.53 -9.91 0.69
C VAL A 43 7.83 -10.84 -0.51
N GLY A 44 7.74 -10.33 -1.73
CA GLY A 44 8.14 -11.01 -2.96
C GLY A 44 9.31 -10.30 -3.63
N GLY A 45 10.11 -11.04 -4.38
CA GLY A 45 11.08 -10.48 -5.32
C GLY A 45 10.40 -9.62 -6.40
N GLU A 46 11.14 -9.29 -7.45
CA GLU A 46 10.55 -8.59 -8.58
C GLU A 46 9.46 -9.46 -9.22
N PRO A 47 8.18 -8.99 -9.26
CA PRO A 47 7.13 -9.73 -9.92
C PRO A 47 7.50 -9.91 -11.41
N PRO A 48 7.14 -11.05 -12.02
CA PRO A 48 7.42 -11.27 -13.44
C PRO A 48 6.82 -10.15 -14.29
N ALA A 49 7.53 -9.78 -15.36
CA ALA A 49 7.04 -8.79 -16.29
C ALA A 49 5.78 -9.31 -17.01
N VAL A 50 4.72 -8.50 -16.99
CA VAL A 50 3.50 -8.74 -17.77
C VAL A 50 3.69 -8.09 -19.14
N THR A 51 3.51 -8.85 -20.20
CA THR A 51 3.90 -8.48 -21.58
C THR A 51 2.71 -8.26 -22.51
N ALA A 52 1.51 -8.72 -22.15
CA ALA A 52 0.31 -8.56 -22.95
C ALA A 52 -0.95 -8.21 -22.12
N PRO A 53 -1.97 -7.56 -22.73
CA PRO A 53 -3.27 -7.37 -22.08
C PRO A 53 -3.90 -8.69 -21.65
N LEU A 54 -4.55 -8.71 -20.49
CA LEU A 54 -5.23 -9.88 -19.89
C LEU A 54 -4.32 -11.04 -19.51
N GLU A 55 -3.00 -10.89 -19.61
CA GLU A 55 -2.04 -11.89 -19.13
C GLU A 55 -2.09 -12.02 -17.59
N GLN A 56 -2.32 -10.90 -16.89
CA GLN A 56 -2.50 -10.88 -15.45
C GLN A 56 -3.55 -9.84 -15.04
N VAL A 57 -4.53 -10.29 -14.25
CA VAL A 57 -5.53 -9.44 -13.61
C VAL A 57 -5.31 -9.45 -12.11
N GLN A 58 -5.24 -8.26 -11.51
CA GLN A 58 -5.21 -8.09 -10.07
C GLN A 58 -6.60 -7.75 -9.57
N ILE A 59 -7.03 -8.46 -8.52
CA ILE A 59 -8.28 -8.18 -7.82
C ILE A 59 -7.92 -7.55 -6.48
N ASP A 60 -8.39 -6.34 -6.25
CA ASP A 60 -8.22 -5.63 -4.99
C ASP A 60 -9.57 -5.31 -4.35
N HIS A 61 -9.61 -5.40 -3.02
CA HIS A 61 -10.79 -5.13 -2.21
C HIS A 61 -10.47 -4.04 -1.20
N THR A 62 -11.19 -2.93 -1.25
CA THR A 62 -10.98 -1.81 -0.35
C THR A 62 -12.28 -1.35 0.28
N VAL A 63 -12.24 -0.98 1.56
CA VAL A 63 -13.38 -0.31 2.22
C VAL A 63 -13.38 1.13 1.76
N ILE A 64 -14.43 1.57 1.07
CA ILE A 64 -14.50 2.94 0.58
C ILE A 64 -14.84 3.90 1.70
N ASP A 65 -14.36 5.14 1.60
CA ASP A 65 -14.64 6.19 2.57
C ASP A 65 -15.97 6.90 2.31
N LEU A 66 -17.04 6.11 2.25
CA LEU A 66 -18.42 6.57 2.10
C LEU A 66 -19.31 5.80 3.06
N ILE A 67 -20.29 6.47 3.65
CA ILE A 67 -21.33 5.83 4.47
C ILE A 67 -22.60 5.71 3.63
N VAL A 68 -23.05 4.49 3.41
CA VAL A 68 -24.34 4.21 2.77
C VAL A 68 -25.44 4.43 3.82
N VAL A 69 -26.50 5.12 3.41
CA VAL A 69 -27.66 5.40 4.25
C VAL A 69 -28.91 4.75 3.67
N ASP A 70 -29.85 4.39 4.55
CA ASP A 70 -31.20 3.99 4.15
C ASP A 70 -31.93 5.15 3.46
N ASP A 71 -32.73 4.85 2.43
CA ASP A 71 -33.37 5.89 1.63
C ASP A 71 -34.58 6.54 2.32
N ARG A 72 -35.26 5.82 3.23
CA ARG A 72 -36.46 6.32 3.93
C ARG A 72 -36.08 7.11 5.17
N ASP A 73 -35.34 6.50 6.07
CA ASP A 73 -35.09 7.05 7.40
C ASP A 73 -33.71 7.73 7.50
N ARG A 74 -32.93 7.72 6.42
CA ARG A 74 -31.55 8.27 6.34
C ARG A 74 -30.62 7.74 7.42
N GLN A 75 -30.91 6.55 7.94
CA GLN A 75 -30.09 5.90 8.96
C GLN A 75 -28.82 5.31 8.32
N PRO A 76 -27.66 5.40 8.98
CA PRO A 76 -26.41 4.85 8.45
C PRO A 76 -26.46 3.31 8.46
N ILE A 77 -26.21 2.72 7.30
CA ILE A 77 -26.11 1.25 7.13
C ILE A 77 -24.66 0.81 7.36
N GLY A 78 -23.70 1.51 6.76
CA GLY A 78 -22.27 1.20 6.93
C GLY A 78 -21.39 1.66 5.76
N ARG A 79 -20.11 1.29 5.81
CA ARG A 79 -19.13 1.54 4.74
C ARG A 79 -19.06 0.31 3.83
N PRO A 80 -19.27 0.45 2.51
CA PRO A 80 -19.23 -0.69 1.62
C PRO A 80 -17.78 -1.03 1.20
N TYR A 81 -17.62 -2.25 0.74
CA TYR A 81 -16.43 -2.75 0.07
C TYR A 81 -16.54 -2.52 -1.43
N LEU A 82 -15.48 -1.97 -2.03
CA LEU A 82 -15.27 -1.89 -3.47
C LEU A 82 -14.27 -2.97 -3.87
N THR A 83 -14.69 -3.83 -4.78
CA THR A 83 -13.86 -4.83 -5.44
C THR A 83 -13.56 -4.38 -6.86
N LEU A 84 -12.30 -4.32 -7.27
CA LEU A 84 -11.88 -3.97 -8.63
C LEU A 84 -11.07 -5.09 -9.26
N ALA A 85 -11.36 -5.42 -10.52
CA ALA A 85 -10.51 -6.24 -11.36
C ALA A 85 -9.71 -5.34 -12.32
N ILE A 86 -8.39 -5.32 -12.19
CA ILE A 86 -7.49 -4.42 -12.92
C ILE A 86 -6.53 -5.24 -13.77
N ASP A 87 -6.51 -5.00 -15.08
CA ASP A 87 -5.49 -5.57 -15.96
C ASP A 87 -4.13 -4.92 -15.67
N VAL A 88 -3.12 -5.73 -15.35
CA VAL A 88 -1.81 -5.23 -14.90
C VAL A 88 -1.06 -4.53 -16.04
N PHE A 89 -1.22 -5.02 -17.27
CA PHE A 89 -0.54 -4.49 -18.44
C PHE A 89 -1.10 -3.12 -18.87
N THR A 90 -2.41 -3.03 -19.11
CA THR A 90 -3.05 -1.79 -19.58
C THR A 90 -3.46 -0.83 -18.47
N ARG A 91 -3.55 -1.30 -17.23
CA ARG A 91 -4.18 -0.59 -16.08
C ARG A 91 -5.67 -0.32 -16.27
N CYS A 92 -6.32 -0.96 -17.24
CA CYS A 92 -7.76 -0.87 -17.42
C CYS A 92 -8.53 -1.62 -16.33
N VAL A 93 -9.63 -1.04 -15.86
CA VAL A 93 -10.59 -1.71 -14.98
C VAL A 93 -11.50 -2.58 -15.84
N LEU A 94 -11.48 -3.89 -15.59
CA LEU A 94 -12.29 -4.87 -16.31
C LEU A 94 -13.68 -5.02 -15.71
N GLY A 95 -13.82 -4.76 -14.41
CA GLY A 95 -15.09 -4.85 -13.69
C GLY A 95 -14.96 -4.36 -12.26
N MET A 96 -16.12 -4.05 -11.66
CA MET A 96 -16.21 -3.65 -10.27
C MET A 96 -17.46 -4.20 -9.59
N VAL A 97 -17.36 -4.44 -8.28
CA VAL A 97 -18.49 -4.81 -7.42
C VAL A 97 -18.45 -3.93 -6.17
N VAL A 98 -19.59 -3.32 -5.84
CA VAL A 98 -19.78 -2.57 -4.58
C VAL A 98 -20.78 -3.34 -3.73
N THR A 99 -20.39 -3.70 -2.52
CA THR A 99 -21.24 -4.48 -1.61
C THR A 99 -21.00 -4.06 -0.17
N LEU A 100 -22.02 -4.21 0.69
CA LEU A 100 -21.87 -4.04 2.14
C LEU A 100 -21.31 -5.30 2.81
N GLU A 101 -21.28 -6.43 2.08
CA GLU A 101 -20.72 -7.68 2.57
C GLU A 101 -19.20 -7.69 2.45
N ALA A 102 -18.54 -8.28 3.44
CA ALA A 102 -17.10 -8.48 3.39
C ALA A 102 -16.72 -9.39 2.19
N PRO A 103 -15.53 -9.18 1.60
CA PRO A 103 -15.08 -9.98 0.46
C PRO A 103 -15.04 -11.47 0.80
N SER A 104 -15.80 -12.27 0.04
CA SER A 104 -15.96 -13.71 0.25
C SER A 104 -15.77 -14.47 -1.07
N ALA A 105 -15.44 -15.77 -1.00
CA ALA A 105 -15.20 -16.64 -2.16
C ALA A 105 -16.21 -16.51 -3.34
N PRO A 106 -17.54 -16.35 -3.09
CA PRO A 106 -18.52 -16.11 -4.15
C PRO A 106 -18.24 -14.89 -5.03
N ILE A 107 -17.73 -13.79 -4.47
CA ILE A 107 -17.42 -12.56 -5.21
C ILE A 107 -16.32 -12.81 -6.25
N TYR A 108 -15.39 -13.72 -5.96
CA TYR A 108 -14.33 -14.12 -6.89
C TYR A 108 -14.82 -15.12 -7.96
N CYS A 109 -15.76 -15.99 -7.62
CA CYS A 109 -16.18 -17.11 -8.49
C CYS A 109 -17.35 -16.76 -9.43
N SER A 110 -18.00 -15.61 -9.25
CA SER A 110 -19.10 -15.14 -10.10
C SER A 110 -18.66 -14.64 -11.49
N GLN A 111 -17.37 -14.71 -11.83
CA GLN A 111 -16.81 -14.25 -13.11
C GLN A 111 -16.45 -15.40 -14.08
N ARG A 112 -17.17 -16.53 -14.04
CA ARG A 112 -17.10 -17.56 -15.09
C ARG A 112 -18.34 -17.56 -15.97
#